data_AF-A0A5S9M580-F1
#
_entry.id   AF-A0A5S9M580-F1
#
_cell.length_a   1.000
_cell.length_b   1.000
_cell.length_c   1.000
_cell.angle_alpha   90.00
_cell.angle_beta   90.00
_cell.angle_gamma   90.00
#
_symmetry.space_group_name_H-M   'P 1'
#
loop_
_entity.id
_entity.type
_entity.pdbx_description
1 polymer ?
#
loop_
_entity_poly.entity_id
_entity_poly.type
_entity_poly.pdbx_seq_one_letter_code
_entity_poly.pdbx_strand_id
1 'polypeptide(L)' 'MAFEDSVNGSIAAKRAGMKCVIVPNKVTSTLQFEEYDVRLESMAEIELLQLFHQLEKRGSVRGQKHHGRKTRFNAV' A
#
# COMPACT_ATOMS: atom_id res chain seq x y z
N MET A 1 10.41 7.50 -3.42
CA MET A 1 9.15 7.12 -2.74
C MET A 1 8.04 7.94 -3.33
N ALA A 2 6.84 7.38 -3.49
CA ALA A 2 5.64 8.08 -3.94
C ALA A 2 4.54 8.00 -2.88
N PHE A 3 3.81 9.10 -2.70
CA PHE A 3 2.58 9.16 -1.92
C PHE A 3 1.43 9.36 -2.90
N GLU A 4 0.47 8.45 -2.92
CA GLU A 4 -0.55 8.37 -3.97
C GLU A 4 -1.95 8.25 -3.38
N ASP A 5 -2.92 8.92 -3.96
CA ASP A 5 -4.33 8.79 -3.59
C ASP A 5 -5.14 8.03 -4.66
N SER A 6 -4.50 7.60 -5.75
CA SER A 6 -5.17 6.95 -6.89
C SER A 6 -4.59 5.57 -7.23
N VAL A 7 -5.44 4.67 -7.73
CA VAL A 7 -5.03 3.31 -8.16
C VAL A 7 -3.97 3.39 -9.26
N ASN A 8 -4.18 4.26 -10.26
CA ASN A 8 -3.24 4.41 -11.37
C ASN A 8 -1.86 4.91 -10.91
N GLY A 9 -1.83 5.89 -10.00
CA GLY A 9 -0.60 6.39 -9.41
C GLY A 9 0.15 5.32 -8.63
N SER A 10 -0.57 4.52 -7.84
CA SER A 10 0.05 3.40 -7.08
C SER A 10 0.71 2.37 -8.00
N ILE A 11 0.03 1.97 -9.08
CA ILE A 11 0.57 1.05 -10.09
C ILE A 11 1.80 1.66 -10.79
N ALA A 12 1.72 2.94 -11.17
CA ALA A 12 2.83 3.63 -11.81
C ALA A 12 4.07 3.70 -10.90
N ALA A 13 3.88 4.04 -9.63
CA ALA A 13 4.95 4.09 -8.64
C ALA A 13 5.63 2.72 -8.45
N LYS A 14 4.84 1.64 -8.35
CA LYS A 14 5.40 0.28 -8.23
C LYS A 14 6.13 -0.16 -9.51
N ARG A 15 5.60 0.14 -10.69
CA ARG A 15 6.27 -0.12 -11.99
C ARG A 15 7.59 0.65 -12.13
N ALA A 16 7.69 1.84 -11.54
CA ALA A 16 8.92 2.63 -11.47
C ALA A 16 9.93 2.12 -10.42
N GLY A 17 9.64 1.01 -9.73
CA GLY A 17 10.50 0.47 -8.67
C GLY A 17 10.49 1.28 -7.38
N MET A 18 9.53 2.21 -7.22
CA MET A 18 9.44 3.06 -6.03
C MET A 18 8.71 2.35 -4.90
N LYS A 19 9.04 2.74 -3.66
CA LYS A 19 8.14 2.52 -2.52
C LYS A 19 6.90 3.39 -2.67
N CYS A 20 5.71 2.80 -2.53
CA CYS A 20 4.43 3.47 -2.70
C CYS A 20 3.65 3.44 -1.38
N VAL A 21 3.30 4.62 -0.89
CA VAL A 21 2.41 4.81 0.27
C VAL A 21 1.12 5.37 -0.28
N ILE A 22 -0.01 4.69 -0.05
CA ILE A 22 -1.30 5.18 -0.51
C ILE A 22 -2.04 5.92 0.61
N VAL A 23 -2.64 7.05 0.28
CA VAL A 23 -3.53 7.83 1.16
C VAL A 23 -4.83 8.12 0.40
N PRO A 24 -5.74 7.14 0.30
CA PRO A 24 -6.93 7.28 -0.52
C PRO A 24 -7.83 8.41 -0.05
N ASN A 25 -8.42 9.12 -1.02
CA ASN A 25 -9.37 10.18 -0.74
C ASN A 25 -10.81 9.62 -0.78
N LYS A 26 -11.81 10.48 -0.56
CA LYS A 26 -13.24 10.06 -0.55
C LYS A 26 -13.71 9.39 -1.84
N VAL A 27 -13.08 9.70 -2.97
CA VAL A 27 -13.44 9.17 -4.29
C VAL A 27 -12.79 7.79 -4.50
N THR A 28 -11.56 7.61 -4.03
CA THR A 28 -10.76 6.41 -4.31
C THR A 28 -10.72 5.42 -3.16
N SER A 29 -11.19 5.77 -1.97
CA SER A 29 -11.12 4.93 -0.77
C SER A 29 -11.84 3.59 -0.90
N THR A 30 -12.91 3.55 -1.71
CA THR A 30 -13.71 2.35 -2.01
C THR A 30 -13.12 1.50 -3.14
N LEU A 31 -12.12 2.00 -3.86
CA LEU A 31 -11.44 1.26 -4.91
C LEU A 31 -10.46 0.25 -4.30
N GLN A 32 -10.28 -0.86 -5.01
CA GLN A 32 -9.28 -1.85 -4.67
C GLN A 32 -7.89 -1.36 -5.11
N PHE A 33 -6.98 -1.24 -4.16
CA PHE A 33 -5.55 -1.04 -4.42
C PHE A 33 -4.85 -2.39 -4.27
N GLU A 34 -4.06 -2.78 -5.26
CA GLU A 34 -3.31 -4.05 -5.23
C GLU A 34 -1.81 -3.82 -5.02
N GLU A 35 -1.30 -2.69 -5.51
CA GLU A 35 0.13 -2.42 -5.68
C GLU A 35 0.56 -1.24 -4.79
N TYR A 36 0.86 -1.51 -3.52
CA TYR A 36 1.34 -0.52 -2.55
C TYR A 36 2.17 -1.16 -1.42
N ASP A 37 2.97 -0.38 -0.70
CA ASP A 37 3.77 -0.85 0.45
C ASP A 37 3.08 -0.55 1.79
N VAL A 38 2.40 0.60 1.91
CA VAL A 38 1.67 1.05 3.11
C VAL A 38 0.39 1.77 2.67
N ARG A 39 -0.71 1.59 3.41
CA ARG A 39 -1.93 2.38 3.28
C ARG A 39 -2.12 3.17 4.56
N LEU A 40 -2.33 4.48 4.42
CA LEU A 40 -2.71 5.37 5.50
C LEU A 40 -4.10 5.93 5.21
N GLU A 41 -4.85 6.22 6.26
CA GLU A 41 -6.12 6.94 6.20
C GLU A 41 -5.91 8.46 6.15
N SER A 42 -4.73 8.93 6.56
CA SER A 42 -4.32 10.34 6.49
C SER A 42 -2.80 10.50 6.49
N MET A 43 -2.31 11.60 5.89
CA MET A 43 -0.88 11.99 5.99
C MET A 43 -0.44 12.30 7.44
N ALA A 44 -1.39 12.60 8.33
CA ALA A 44 -1.11 12.87 9.74
C ALA A 44 -1.12 11.61 10.63
N GLU A 45 -1.38 10.43 10.07
CA GLU A 45 -1.49 9.18 10.84
C GLU A 45 -0.15 8.75 11.47
N ILE A 46 0.96 9.05 10.81
CA ILE A 46 2.30 8.65 11.25
C ILE A 46 3.31 9.74 10.91
N GLU A 47 4.27 9.96 11.82
CA GLU A 47 5.41 10.82 11.55
C GLU A 47 6.25 10.29 10.40
N LEU A 48 6.66 11.17 9.49
CA LEU A 48 7.38 10.80 8.28
C LEU A 48 8.64 9.96 8.57
N LEU A 49 9.38 10.29 9.62
CA LEU A 49 10.59 9.55 10.00
C LEU A 49 10.28 8.13 10.48
N GLN A 50 9.16 7.94 11.19
CA GLN A 50 8.72 6.62 11.62
C GLN A 50 8.28 5.76 10.43
N LEU A 51 7.62 6.37 9.45
CA LEU A 51 7.24 5.70 8.20
C LEU A 51 8.46 5.20 7.42
N PHE A 52 9.53 6.00 7.31
CA PHE A 52 10.78 5.56 6.68
C PHE A 52 11.39 4.35 7.39
N HIS A 53 11.52 4.40 8.73
CA HIS A 53 12.04 3.27 9.50
C HIS A 53 11.19 2.00 9.32
N GLN A 54 9.86 2.12 9.26
CA GLN A 54 8.97 0.99 9.00
C GLN A 54 9.21 0.36 7.63
N LEU A 55 9.44 1.18 6.61
CA LEU A 55 9.66 0.73 5.23
C LEU A 55 11.04 0.11 5.00
N GLU A 56 12.07 0.60 5.68
CA GLU A 56 13.42 0.03 5.65
C GLU A 56 13.46 -1.38 6.28
N LYS A 57 12.81 -1.57 7.45
CA LYS A 57 12.73 -2.87 8.12
C LYS A 57 12.08 -3.95 7.25
N ARG A 58 11.10 -3.58 6.40
CA ARG A 58 10.46 -4.49 5.45
C ARG A 58 11.34 -4.83 4.24
N GLY A 59 12.31 -3.98 3.89
CA GLY A 59 13.20 -4.17 2.74
C GLY A 59 14.22 -5.30 2.89
N SER A 60 14.50 -5.72 4.14
CA SER A 60 15.47 -6.78 4.44
C SER A 60 14.94 -8.21 4.26
N VAL A 61 13.64 -8.38 4.00
CA VAL A 61 13.00 -9.68 3.74
C VAL A 61 12.38 -9.67 2.34
N ARG A 62 13.21 -9.65 1.29
CA ARG A 62 12.70 -9.81 -0.09
C ARG A 62 12.32 -11.27 -0.33
N GLY A 63 11.05 -11.59 -0.08
CA GLY A 63 10.48 -12.88 -0.39
C GLY A 63 9.08 -13.13 0.17
N GLN A 64 8.11 -12.24 0.02
CA GLN A 64 6.70 -12.60 0.22
C GLN A 64 5.81 -11.97 -0.84
N LYS A 65 5.41 -12.81 -1.81
CA LYS A 65 4.23 -12.61 -2.63
C LYS A 65 3.01 -12.63 -1.71
N HIS A 66 2.33 -11.51 -1.51
CA HIS A 66 1.02 -11.53 -0.85
C HIS A 66 -0.03 -12.04 -1.85
N HIS A 67 -0.20 -13.36 -1.84
CA HIS A 67 -1.30 -14.07 -2.46
C HIS A 67 -2.60 -13.68 -1.73
N GLY A 68 -3.60 -13.21 -2.48
CA GLY A 68 -4.91 -12.82 -1.97
C GLY A 68 -5.53 -13.88 -1.05
N ARG A 69 -6.04 -13.45 0.10
CA ARG A 69 -6.89 -14.29 0.95
C ARG A 69 -8.15 -14.63 0.17
N LYS A 70 -8.23 -15.88 -0.30
CA LYS A 70 -9.46 -16.51 -0.80
C LYS A 70 -10.55 -16.38 0.26
N THR A 71 -11.64 -15.73 -0.09
CA THR A 71 -12.93 -15.78 0.60
C THR A 71 -13.37 -17.24 0.65
N ARG A 72 -13.45 -17.82 1.85
CA ARG A 72 -14.14 -19.10 2.05
C ARG A 72 -15.63 -18.78 2.22
N PHE A 73 -16.42 -19.10 1.18
CA PHE A 73 -17.86 -19.31 1.32
C PHE A 73 -18.06 -20.58 2.18
N ASN A 74 -18.80 -20.46 3.28
CA ASN A 74 -19.36 -21.61 3.97
C ASN A 74 -20.82 -21.73 3.51
N ALA A 75 -21.13 -22.81 2.80
CA ALA A 75 -22.49 -23.28 2.65
C ALA A 75 -22.90 -23.96 3.96
N VAL A 76 -24.06 -23.59 4.48
CA VAL A 76 -24.90 -24.40 5.36
C VAL A 76 -26.28 -24.41 4.74
#